data_AF-A0A2T7E3N1-F1
#
_entry.id   AF-A0A2T7E3N1-F1
#
_cell.length_a   1.000
_cell.length_b   1.000
_cell.length_c   1.000
_cell.angle_alpha   90.00
_cell.angle_beta   90.00
_cell.angle_gamma   90.00
#
_symmetry.space_group_name_H-M   'P 1'
#
loop_
_entity.id
_entity.type
_entity.pdbx_description
1 polymer ?
#
loop_
_entity_poly.entity_id
_entity_poly.type
_entity_poly.pdbx_seq_one_letter_code
_entity_poly.pdbx_strand_id
1 'polypeptide(L)'
;MVKHNNVIPNGRFKKHWQNYVKTWFNQPARKQRRRIARQKRAVKIFPRPTAGTLRPIVQCQTRKYNMKSRAGRGFTLEELKLVFPRSLPQPLAFQWITAARTAHLRVCSPMSRG
;
A
#
# COMPACT_ATOMS: atom_id res chain seq x y z
N MET A 1 6.29 11.10 42.02
CA MET A 1 5.25 11.82 42.79
C MET A 1 4.99 13.14 42.09
N VAL A 2 3.74 13.47 41.78
CA VAL A 2 3.42 14.74 41.11
C VAL A 2 3.69 15.88 42.10
N LYS A 3 4.42 16.91 41.67
CA LYS A 3 4.65 18.12 42.47
C LYS A 3 3.66 19.20 42.02
N HIS A 4 3.07 19.92 42.98
CA HIS A 4 2.07 20.97 42.76
C HIS A 4 0.77 20.48 42.07
N ASN A 5 -0.03 21.43 41.60
CA ASN A 5 -1.27 21.19 40.84
C ASN A 5 -0.98 20.83 39.36
N ASN A 6 -0.08 19.87 39.14
CA ASN A 6 0.25 19.38 37.80
C ASN A 6 -0.63 18.18 37.44
N VAL A 7 -0.93 18.04 36.15
CA VAL A 7 -1.65 16.85 35.64
C VAL A 7 -0.81 15.60 35.86
N ILE A 8 -1.46 14.51 36.26
CA ILE A 8 -0.80 13.21 36.44
C ILE A 8 -0.15 12.78 35.11
N PRO A 9 1.16 12.53 35.06
CA PRO A 9 1.83 12.16 33.83
C PRO A 9 1.34 10.78 33.35
N ASN A 10 0.61 10.76 32.25
CA ASN A 10 0.06 9.55 31.62
C ASN A 10 0.95 9.04 30.47
N GLY A 11 2.28 9.12 30.65
CA GLY A 11 3.26 8.65 29.68
C GLY A 11 3.16 7.14 29.46
N ARG A 12 2.94 6.70 28.21
CA ARG A 12 2.86 5.28 27.83
C ARG A 12 4.25 4.66 27.61
N PHE A 13 5.15 4.86 28.58
CA PHE A 13 6.53 4.37 28.56
C PHE A 13 6.74 3.19 29.55
N LYS A 14 5.73 2.33 29.69
CA LYS A 14 5.69 1.27 30.71
C LYS A 14 6.53 0.03 30.37
N LYS A 15 6.83 -0.17 29.08
CA LYS A 15 7.63 -1.29 28.56
C LYS A 15 9.07 -0.80 28.29
N HIS A 16 9.99 -1.70 27.96
CA HIS A 16 11.36 -1.41 27.53
C HIS A 16 11.41 -0.68 26.17
N TRP A 17 10.91 0.55 26.15
CA TRP A 17 10.74 1.39 24.95
C TRP A 17 12.08 1.83 24.35
N GLN A 18 13.12 1.95 25.18
CA GLN A 18 14.47 2.34 24.75
C GLN A 18 15.04 1.36 23.71
N ASN A 19 14.70 0.08 23.80
CA ASN A 19 15.13 -0.95 22.84
C ASN A 19 14.42 -0.84 21.48
N TYR A 20 13.32 -0.10 21.38
CA TYR A 20 12.50 0.03 20.17
C TYR A 20 12.45 1.46 19.63
N VAL A 21 13.49 2.25 19.89
CA VAL A 21 13.59 3.62 19.37
C VAL A 21 13.82 3.58 17.87
N LYS A 22 12.81 3.99 17.11
CA LYS A 22 12.91 4.12 15.65
C LYS A 22 13.43 5.50 15.27
N THR A 23 14.69 5.57 14.84
CA THR A 23 15.29 6.80 14.32
C THR A 23 14.91 7.04 12.85
N TRP A 24 14.99 8.30 12.42
CA TRP A 24 14.64 8.73 11.06
C TRP A 24 15.84 9.18 10.22
N PHE A 25 17.07 8.83 10.61
CA PHE A 25 18.30 9.19 9.88
C PHE A 25 18.32 8.66 8.42
N ASN A 26 17.63 7.55 8.16
CA ASN A 26 17.50 6.97 6.82
C ASN A 26 16.43 7.63 5.94
N GLN A 27 15.71 8.65 6.42
CA GLN A 27 14.66 9.33 5.66
C GLN A 27 15.13 9.89 4.29
N PRO A 28 16.25 10.64 4.17
CA PRO A 28 16.74 11.12 2.87
C PRO A 28 17.10 9.97 1.93
N ALA A 29 17.81 8.94 2.42
CA ALA A 29 18.15 7.76 1.63
C ALA A 29 16.90 7.03 1.11
N ARG A 30 15.84 6.92 1.93
CA ARG A 30 14.56 6.32 1.51
C ARG A 30 13.85 7.17 0.45
N LYS A 31 13.92 8.51 0.51
CA LYS A 31 13.37 9.40 -0.53
C LYS A 31 14.10 9.18 -1.86
N GLN A 32 15.44 9.16 -1.84
CA GLN A 32 16.24 8.94 -3.05
C GLN A 32 15.99 7.56 -3.66
N ARG A 33 15.95 6.50 -2.83
CA ARG A 33 15.62 5.13 -3.27
C ARG A 33 14.26 5.06 -3.97
N ARG A 34 13.23 5.69 -3.41
CA ARG A 34 11.88 5.74 -4.03
C ARG A 34 11.88 6.52 -5.35
N ARG A 35 12.67 7.60 -5.47
CA ARG A 35 12.80 8.37 -6.71
C ARG A 35 13.43 7.53 -7.83
N ILE A 36 14.57 6.90 -7.55
CA ILE A 36 15.28 6.04 -8.51
C ILE A 36 14.38 4.88 -8.95
N ALA A 37 13.68 4.23 -8.01
CA ALA A 37 12.75 3.14 -8.35
C ALA A 37 11.61 3.59 -9.27
N ARG A 38 11.07 4.80 -9.07
CA ARG A 38 10.06 5.39 -9.98
C ARG A 38 10.63 5.69 -11.37
N GLN A 39 11.84 6.24 -11.45
CA GLN A 39 12.52 6.49 -12.74
C GLN A 39 12.77 5.20 -13.52
N LYS A 40 13.33 4.17 -12.86
CA LYS A 40 13.54 2.85 -13.46
C LYS A 40 12.23 2.23 -13.95
N ARG A 41 11.14 2.37 -13.18
CA ARG A 41 9.81 1.92 -13.57
C ARG A 41 9.28 2.67 -14.80
N ALA A 42 9.50 3.98 -14.87
CA ALA A 42 9.04 4.80 -16.00
C ALA A 42 9.72 4.41 -17.32
N VAL A 43 11.05 4.23 -17.29
CA VAL A 43 11.81 3.77 -18.46
C VAL A 43 11.30 2.41 -18.95
N LYS A 44 10.98 1.49 -18.02
CA LYS A 44 10.46 0.16 -18.38
C LYS A 44 9.05 0.17 -18.99
N ILE A 45 8.19 1.12 -18.61
CA ILE A 45 6.77 1.14 -19.00
C ILE A 45 6.54 2.02 -20.26
N PHE A 46 7.51 2.84 -20.65
CA PHE A 46 7.46 3.64 -21.86
C PHE A 46 7.03 2.79 -23.07
N PRO A 47 6.00 3.20 -23.86
CA PRO A 47 5.40 4.54 -23.99
C PRO A 47 4.22 4.86 -23.06
N ARG A 48 3.79 3.94 -22.20
CA ARG A 48 2.59 4.13 -21.38
C ARG A 48 2.87 5.03 -20.16
N PRO A 49 1.88 5.80 -19.68
CA PRO A 49 2.06 6.64 -18.50
C PRO A 49 2.31 5.81 -17.23
N THR A 50 3.22 6.28 -16.36
CA THR A 50 3.64 5.56 -15.14
C THR A 50 2.68 5.75 -13.95
N ALA A 51 1.70 6.66 -14.05
CA ALA A 51 0.77 7.05 -12.99
C ALA A 51 -0.16 5.90 -12.51
N GLY A 52 -0.13 4.74 -13.16
CA GLY A 52 -0.89 3.56 -12.81
C GLY A 52 -2.17 3.42 -13.65
N THR A 53 -3.07 2.55 -13.19
CA THR A 53 -4.39 2.36 -13.83
C THR A 53 -5.32 3.51 -13.48
N LEU A 54 -6.32 3.75 -14.33
CA LEU A 54 -7.42 4.66 -14.01
C LEU A 54 -8.15 4.19 -12.75
N ARG A 55 -8.57 5.14 -11.91
CA ARG A 55 -9.25 4.88 -10.63
C ARG A 55 -10.55 5.68 -10.57
N PRO A 56 -11.68 5.09 -10.15
CA PRO A 56 -12.93 5.83 -10.01
C PRO A 56 -12.87 6.81 -8.84
N ILE A 57 -13.73 7.82 -8.89
CA ILE A 57 -13.93 8.75 -7.79
C ILE A 57 -15.01 8.15 -6.87
N VAL A 58 -14.69 7.98 -5.58
CA VAL A 58 -15.59 7.37 -4.59
C VAL A 58 -15.73 8.31 -3.39
N GLN A 59 -16.94 8.41 -2.84
CA GLN A 59 -17.20 9.18 -1.61
C GLN A 59 -16.79 8.42 -0.35
N CYS A 60 -16.52 9.15 0.74
CA CYS A 60 -16.21 8.54 2.03
C CYS A 60 -17.48 8.21 2.83
N GLN A 61 -17.38 7.27 3.78
CA GLN A 61 -18.57 6.63 4.37
C GLN A 61 -19.37 7.53 5.34
N THR A 62 -18.69 8.33 6.15
CA THR A 62 -19.36 9.10 7.23
C THR A 62 -19.97 10.39 6.72
N ARG A 63 -21.07 10.86 7.33
CA ARG A 63 -21.72 12.16 7.01
C ARG A 63 -20.72 13.33 6.92
N LYS A 64 -19.77 13.42 7.85
CA LYS A 64 -18.73 14.47 7.87
C LYS A 64 -17.82 14.45 6.64
N TYR A 65 -17.55 13.28 6.07
CA TYR A 65 -16.59 13.10 4.97
C TYR A 65 -17.25 12.76 3.63
N ASN A 66 -18.58 12.67 3.55
CA ASN A 66 -19.29 12.38 2.31
C ASN A 66 -19.11 13.45 1.23
N MET A 67 -18.73 14.67 1.61
CA MET A 67 -18.39 15.74 0.66
C MET A 67 -16.98 15.57 0.08
N LYS A 68 -16.13 14.72 0.69
CA LYS A 68 -14.75 14.51 0.26
C LYS A 68 -14.67 13.30 -0.66
N SER A 69 -14.29 13.56 -1.90
CA SER A 69 -14.00 12.55 -2.90
C SER A 69 -12.59 11.99 -2.73
N ARG A 70 -12.41 10.71 -3.08
CA ARG A 70 -11.10 10.03 -3.10
C ARG A 70 -10.98 9.07 -4.28
N ALA A 71 -9.75 8.77 -4.68
CA ALA A 71 -9.51 7.72 -5.67
C ALA A 71 -9.83 6.33 -5.08
N GLY A 72 -10.87 5.69 -5.60
CA GLY A 72 -11.29 4.32 -5.28
C GLY A 72 -10.27 3.28 -5.72
N ARG A 73 -10.53 1.99 -5.45
CA ARG A 73 -9.61 0.89 -5.82
C ARG A 73 -9.73 0.50 -7.30
N GLY A 74 -10.95 0.42 -7.82
CA GLY A 74 -11.31 0.02 -9.17
C GLY A 74 -12.81 0.22 -9.42
N PHE A 75 -13.20 0.21 -10.69
CA PHE A 75 -14.59 0.42 -11.13
C PHE A 75 -15.49 -0.76 -10.76
N THR A 76 -16.79 -0.49 -10.62
CA THR A 76 -17.78 -1.55 -10.42
C THR A 76 -18.04 -2.29 -11.74
N LEU A 77 -18.55 -3.52 -11.66
CA LEU A 77 -18.87 -4.31 -12.86
C LEU A 77 -20.00 -3.66 -13.68
N GLU A 78 -20.91 -2.97 -13.01
CA GLU A 78 -22.01 -2.22 -13.64
C GLU A 78 -21.47 -1.04 -14.45
N GLU A 79 -20.59 -0.23 -13.87
CA GLU A 79 -19.90 0.86 -14.57
C GLU A 79 -19.12 0.35 -15.79
N LEU A 80 -18.41 -0.78 -15.64
CA LEU A 80 -17.63 -1.36 -16.73
C LEU A 80 -18.49 -1.89 -17.88
N LYS A 81 -19.65 -2.48 -17.59
CA LYS A 81 -20.59 -2.97 -18.61
C LYS A 81 -21.16 -1.83 -19.46
N LEU A 82 -21.44 -0.67 -18.84
CA LEU A 82 -21.95 0.51 -19.55
C LEU A 82 -20.93 1.09 -20.53
N VAL A 83 -19.64 1.08 -20.16
CA VAL A 83 -18.56 1.64 -20.98
C VAL A 83 -18.06 0.64 -22.03
N PHE A 84 -18.04 -0.66 -21.71
CA PHE A 84 -17.51 -1.72 -22.58
C PHE A 84 -18.59 -2.81 -22.81
N PRO A 85 -19.49 -2.62 -23.79
CA PRO A 85 -20.65 -3.51 -24.02
C PRO A 85 -20.29 -4.87 -24.63
N ARG A 86 -19.06 -5.06 -25.14
CA ARG A 86 -18.58 -6.36 -25.63
C ARG A 86 -17.75 -7.02 -24.53
N SER A 87 -18.22 -8.17 -24.06
CA SER A 87 -17.52 -9.05 -23.13
C SER A 87 -16.11 -9.37 -23.61
N LEU A 88 -15.11 -8.63 -23.13
CA LEU A 88 -13.74 -9.12 -23.15
C LEU A 88 -13.67 -10.28 -22.15
N PRO A 89 -13.22 -11.49 -22.56
CA PRO A 89 -12.98 -12.56 -21.62
C PRO A 89 -12.01 -12.02 -20.58
N GLN A 90 -12.36 -12.21 -19.30
CA GLN A 90 -11.61 -11.76 -18.13
C GLN A 90 -10.10 -11.81 -18.41
N PRO A 91 -9.46 -10.66 -18.71
CA PRO A 91 -8.22 -10.69 -19.45
C PRO A 91 -7.11 -11.01 -18.46
N LEU A 92 -6.64 -12.26 -18.45
CA LEU A 92 -5.26 -12.68 -18.14
C LEU A 92 -4.61 -12.16 -16.82
N ALA A 93 -5.34 -11.47 -15.95
CA ALA A 93 -4.81 -10.81 -14.75
C ALA A 93 -5.00 -11.67 -13.50
N PHE A 94 -5.97 -12.60 -13.52
CA PHE A 94 -6.20 -13.52 -12.40
C PHE A 94 -5.23 -14.71 -12.39
N GLN A 95 -4.69 -15.13 -13.54
CA GLN A 95 -3.76 -16.27 -13.60
C GLN A 95 -2.35 -15.97 -13.08
N TRP A 96 -1.92 -14.70 -13.07
CA TRP A 96 -0.60 -14.32 -12.52
C TRP A 96 -0.57 -14.26 -10.98
N ILE A 97 -1.71 -14.02 -10.32
CA ILE A 97 -1.78 -13.99 -8.85
C ILE A 97 -1.70 -15.42 -8.27
N THR A 98 -2.23 -16.41 -8.99
CA THR A 98 -2.12 -17.82 -8.59
C THR A 98 -0.72 -18.39 -8.87
N ALA A 99 -0.11 -18.09 -10.02
CA ALA A 99 1.22 -18.60 -10.38
C ALA A 99 2.37 -18.08 -9.47
N ALA A 100 2.28 -16.84 -8.98
CA ALA A 100 3.29 -16.30 -8.05
C ALA A 100 3.20 -16.90 -6.64
N ARG A 101 2.06 -17.49 -6.25
CA ARG A 101 1.89 -18.14 -4.94
C ARG A 101 2.43 -19.57 -4.92
N THR A 102 2.43 -20.27 -6.06
CA THR A 102 3.02 -21.61 -6.19
C THR A 102 4.56 -21.57 -6.30
N ALA A 103 5.14 -20.49 -6.81
CA ALA A 103 6.60 -20.34 -6.91
C ALA A 103 7.30 -20.00 -5.57
N HIS A 104 6.61 -19.33 -4.64
CA HIS A 104 7.21 -18.95 -3.34
C HIS A 104 7.22 -20.10 -2.30
N LEU A 105 6.49 -21.20 -2.56
CA LEU A 105 6.43 -22.36 -1.65
C LEU A 105 7.43 -23.47 -2.00
N ARG A 106 8.30 -23.30 -3.01
CA ARG A 106 9.40 -24.25 -3.32
C ARG A 106 10.80 -23.81 -2.87
N VAL A 107 10.99 -22.56 -2.43
CA VAL A 107 12.33 -22.06 -2.03
C VAL A 107 12.55 -22.02 -0.51
N CYS A 108 11.53 -22.36 0.29
CA CYS A 108 11.66 -22.42 1.74
C CYS A 108 11.10 -23.73 2.30
N SER A 109 11.76 -24.84 1.99
CA SER A 109 11.73 -26.04 2.86
C SER A 109 13.02 -26.06 3.69
N PRO A 110 12.93 -26.47 4.97
CA PRO A 110 13.92 -26.14 5.99
C PRO A 110 15.11 -27.10 5.93
N MET A 111 16.33 -26.57 5.84
CA MET A 111 17.53 -27.36 6.08
C MET A 111 17.71 -27.51 7.59
N SER A 112 17.50 -28.76 8.02
CA SER A 112 17.87 -29.45 9.26
C SER A 112 18.50 -28.65 10.40
N ARG A 113 17.95 -28.90 11.60
CA ARG A 113 18.62 -28.72 12.89
C ARG A 113 19.96 -29.46 12.88
N GLY A 114 20.98 -28.82 13.43
CA GLY A 114 22.30 -29.31 13.80
C GLY A 114 22.88 -28.32 14.79
#